data_AF-A0A8J7K7Y1-F1
#
_entry.id   AF-A0A8J7K7Y1-F1
#
_cell.length_a   1.000
_cell.length_b   1.000
_cell.length_c   1.000
_cell.angle_alpha   90.00
_cell.angle_beta   90.00
_cell.angle_gamma   90.00
#
_symmetry.space_group_name_H-M   'P 1'
#
loop_
_entity.id
_entity.type
_entity.pdbx_description
1 polymer ?
#
loop_
_entity_poly.entity_id
_entity_poly.type
_entity_poly.pdbx_seq_one_letter_code
_entity_poly.pdbx_strand_id
1 'polypeptide(L)'
;MNWRPLANCKKKSFGRGVVFRFPAKAPFEKIVDFMIIEEHDSPTFYKLICSSGHHAGQTELVFPAEAKHETGAVSVAWLKKNWQTWIYPECEVEAVSYVDCYPPGHDVKPN
;
A
#
# COMPACT_ATOMS: atom_id res chain seq x y z
N MET A 1 -4.47 0.23 -15.63
CA MET A 1 -4.80 -0.03 -14.20
C MET A 1 -5.82 1.00 -13.73
N ASN A 2 -6.79 0.61 -12.90
CA ASN A 2 -7.84 1.52 -12.40
C ASN A 2 -7.44 2.16 -11.05
N TRP A 3 -6.44 3.04 -11.09
CA TRP A 3 -5.93 3.76 -9.92
C TRP A 3 -7.00 4.70 -9.37
N ARG A 4 -7.25 4.63 -8.06
CA ARG A 4 -8.24 5.44 -7.36
C ARG A 4 -7.59 6.22 -6.22
N PRO A 5 -7.97 7.48 -5.96
CA PRO A 5 -7.41 8.23 -4.83
C PRO A 5 -7.70 7.54 -3.50
N LEU A 6 -6.66 7.32 -2.68
CA LEU A 6 -6.81 6.73 -1.36
C LEU A 6 -7.67 7.63 -0.47
N ALA A 7 -7.45 8.95 -0.49
CA ALA A 7 -8.23 9.92 0.28
C ALA A 7 -9.76 9.75 0.10
N ASN A 8 -10.21 9.43 -1.11
CA ASN A 8 -11.63 9.26 -1.44
C ASN A 8 -12.16 7.82 -1.25
N CYS A 9 -11.30 6.87 -0.87
CA CYS A 9 -11.68 5.47 -0.66
C CYS A 9 -12.80 5.34 0.37
N LYS A 10 -13.87 4.60 0.03
CA LYS A 10 -15.01 4.29 0.92
C LYS A 10 -14.95 2.88 1.51
N LYS A 11 -13.95 2.08 1.14
CA LYS A 11 -13.72 0.76 1.77
C LYS A 11 -13.34 0.95 3.23
N LYS A 12 -13.68 -0.04 4.05
CA LYS A 12 -13.36 -0.06 5.48
C LYS A 12 -11.97 -0.66 5.77
N SER A 13 -11.60 -1.69 5.01
CA SER A 13 -10.31 -2.36 5.14
C SER A 13 -9.71 -2.79 3.79
N PHE A 14 -8.41 -3.05 3.80
CA PHE A 14 -7.62 -3.60 2.69
C PHE A 14 -6.92 -4.88 3.13
N GLY A 15 -6.96 -5.91 2.28
CA GLY A 15 -6.22 -7.16 2.45
C GLY A 15 -5.03 -7.26 1.51
N ARG A 16 -4.48 -8.48 1.37
CA ARG A 16 -3.34 -8.77 0.49
C ARG A 16 -3.60 -8.36 -0.96
N GLY A 17 -2.54 -8.01 -1.67
CA GLY A 17 -2.57 -7.67 -3.10
C GLY A 17 -2.96 -6.22 -3.39
N VAL A 18 -3.52 -5.50 -2.43
CA VAL A 18 -3.77 -4.06 -2.57
C VAL A 18 -2.44 -3.34 -2.73
N VAL A 19 -2.37 -2.46 -3.73
CA VAL A 19 -1.17 -1.69 -4.06
C VAL A 19 -1.46 -0.21 -3.92
N PHE A 20 -0.52 0.53 -3.34
CA PHE A 20 -0.51 1.97 -3.21
C PHE A 20 0.58 2.56 -4.09
N ARG A 21 0.21 3.51 -4.96
CA ARG A 21 1.12 4.29 -5.79
C ARG A 21 1.20 5.71 -5.29
N PHE A 22 2.40 6.22 -5.08
CA PHE A 22 2.59 7.57 -4.58
C PHE A 22 3.94 8.15 -4.99
N PRO A 23 4.06 9.50 -5.01
CA PRO A 23 5.34 10.15 -5.23
C PRO A 23 6.28 9.94 -4.05
N ALA A 24 7.53 9.60 -4.36
CA ALA A 24 8.58 9.40 -3.38
C ALA A 24 9.84 10.19 -3.76
N LYS A 25 10.80 10.21 -2.83
CA LYS A 25 12.13 10.79 -2.97
C LYS A 25 13.20 9.72 -2.76
N ALA A 26 14.43 10.09 -3.07
CA ALA A 26 15.60 9.24 -2.87
C ALA A 26 15.61 8.65 -1.44
N PRO A 27 15.83 7.33 -1.28
CA PRO A 27 16.43 6.42 -2.27
C PRO A 27 15.45 5.77 -3.26
N PHE A 28 14.14 6.01 -3.15
CA PHE A 28 13.15 5.49 -4.09
C PHE A 28 13.11 6.30 -5.40
N GLU A 29 12.52 5.70 -6.42
CA GLU A 29 12.14 6.40 -7.65
C GLU A 29 11.08 7.48 -7.38
N LYS A 30 10.91 8.40 -8.35
CA LYS A 30 9.94 9.50 -8.23
C LYS A 30 8.50 9.05 -7.96
N ILE A 31 8.16 7.84 -8.40
CA ILE A 31 6.87 7.19 -8.16
C ILE A 31 7.18 5.75 -7.77
N VAL A 32 6.62 5.29 -6.66
CA VAL A 32 6.83 3.94 -6.13
C VAL A 32 5.49 3.29 -5.82
N ASP A 33 5.46 1.96 -5.91
CA ASP A 33 4.32 1.12 -5.58
C ASP A 33 4.62 0.27 -4.36
N PHE A 34 3.84 0.43 -3.30
CA PHE A 34 3.88 -0.41 -2.09
C PHE A 34 2.70 -1.37 -2.06
N MET A 35 2.92 -2.65 -1.75
CA MET A 35 1.89 -3.70 -1.75
C MET A 35 1.68 -4.30 -0.37
N ILE A 36 0.43 -4.55 0.00
CA ILE A 36 0.08 -5.34 1.18
C ILE A 36 0.27 -6.82 0.89
N ILE A 37 1.01 -7.52 1.74
CA ILE A 37 1.15 -8.98 1.71
C ILE A 37 0.86 -9.58 3.09
N GLU A 38 0.62 -10.88 3.14
CA GLU A 38 0.42 -11.61 4.40
C GLU A 38 1.74 -11.71 5.17
N GLU A 39 1.65 -11.58 6.48
CA GLU A 39 2.72 -11.79 7.46
C GLU A 39 2.09 -12.41 8.71
N HIS A 40 2.18 -13.73 8.83
CA HIS A 40 1.42 -14.49 9.82
C HIS A 40 1.80 -14.12 11.26
N ASP A 41 3.03 -13.65 11.46
CA ASP A 41 3.56 -13.28 12.77
C ASP A 41 3.27 -11.82 13.12
N SER A 42 2.66 -11.02 12.22
CA SER A 42 2.32 -9.64 12.52
C SER A 42 1.00 -9.51 13.30
N PRO A 43 0.83 -8.46 14.13
CA PRO A 43 -0.41 -8.23 14.87
C PRO A 43 -1.67 -8.15 13.99
N THR A 44 -1.51 -7.72 12.74
CA THR A 44 -2.61 -7.57 11.78
C THR A 44 -2.73 -8.74 10.81
N PHE A 45 -1.76 -9.66 10.76
CA PHE A 45 -1.55 -10.65 9.70
C PHE A 45 -1.02 -10.08 8.38
N TYR A 46 -0.66 -8.78 8.34
CA TYR A 46 -0.20 -8.12 7.13
C TYR A 46 1.07 -7.31 7.34
N LYS A 47 1.80 -7.09 6.25
CA LYS A 47 2.88 -6.11 6.14
C LYS A 47 2.84 -5.42 4.77
N LEU A 48 3.63 -4.38 4.63
CA LEU A 48 3.83 -3.61 3.41
C LEU A 48 5.23 -3.89 2.86
N ILE A 49 5.31 -4.17 1.56
CA ILE A 49 6.57 -4.27 0.83
C ILE A 49 6.63 -3.23 -0.28
N CYS A 50 7.83 -2.82 -0.65
CA CYS A 50 8.04 -2.15 -1.92
C CYS A 50 7.88 -3.18 -3.06
N SER A 51 7.08 -2.86 -4.07
CA SER A 51 6.71 -3.78 -5.16
C SER A 51 7.22 -3.32 -6.54
N SER A 52 7.96 -2.22 -6.59
CA SER A 52 8.48 -1.62 -7.82
C SER A 52 9.89 -1.07 -7.62
N GLY A 53 10.63 -0.91 -8.71
CA GLY A 53 11.91 -0.19 -8.69
C GLY A 53 13.04 -0.97 -8.01
N HIS A 54 14.09 -0.25 -7.62
CA HIS A 54 15.30 -0.84 -7.05
C HIS A 54 15.08 -1.53 -5.71
N HIS A 55 14.16 -1.00 -4.90
CA HIS A 55 13.83 -1.53 -3.57
C HIS A 55 12.75 -2.63 -3.60
N ALA A 56 12.34 -3.11 -4.78
CA ALA A 56 11.31 -4.14 -4.88
C ALA A 56 11.67 -5.39 -4.05
N GLY A 57 10.72 -5.87 -3.25
CA GLY A 57 10.87 -6.98 -2.31
C GLY A 57 11.29 -6.57 -0.89
N GLN A 58 11.70 -5.32 -0.67
CA GLN A 58 12.02 -4.81 0.66
C GLN A 58 10.77 -4.64 1.51
N THR A 59 10.86 -4.97 2.82
CA THR A 59 9.79 -4.70 3.80
C THR A 59 9.86 -3.24 4.24
N GLU A 60 8.74 -2.54 4.12
CA GLU A 60 8.64 -1.10 4.45
C GLU A 60 7.91 -0.87 5.77
N LEU A 61 6.93 -1.73 6.09
CA LEU A 61 6.20 -1.64 7.35
C LEU A 61 5.59 -3.00 7.72
N VAL A 62 5.89 -3.50 8.92
CA VAL A 62 5.05 -4.51 9.55
C VAL A 62 3.93 -3.77 10.27
N PHE A 63 2.67 -4.00 9.88
CA PHE A 63 1.56 -3.19 10.39
C PHE A 63 1.38 -3.41 11.91
N PRO A 64 1.26 -2.32 12.70
CA PRO A 64 1.07 -2.44 14.14
C PRO A 64 -0.38 -2.82 14.47
N ALA A 65 -0.64 -3.23 15.71
CA ALA A 65 -1.94 -3.77 16.12
C ALA A 65 -3.11 -2.79 15.88
N GLU A 66 -2.88 -1.50 16.10
CA GLU A 66 -3.87 -0.44 15.89
C GLU A 66 -4.26 -0.23 14.42
N ALA A 67 -3.48 -0.77 13.48
CA ALA A 67 -3.82 -0.73 12.07
C ALA A 67 -4.87 -1.79 11.68
N LYS A 68 -5.22 -2.72 12.59
CA LYS A 68 -6.20 -3.78 12.32
C LYS A 68 -7.62 -3.23 12.29
N HIS A 69 -8.39 -3.65 11.29
CA HIS A 69 -9.84 -3.41 11.24
C HIS A 69 -10.61 -4.51 12.00
N GLU A 70 -11.78 -4.18 12.54
CA GLU A 70 -12.66 -5.11 13.29
C GLU A 70 -13.01 -6.40 12.52
N THR A 71 -13.20 -6.30 11.20
CA THR A 71 -13.52 -7.42 10.30
C THR A 71 -12.29 -8.20 9.84
N GLY A 72 -11.11 -7.91 10.39
CA GLY A 72 -9.83 -8.35 9.86
C GLY A 72 -9.33 -7.45 8.72
N ALA A 73 -8.03 -7.61 8.41
CA ALA A 73 -7.26 -6.80 7.46
C ALA A 73 -6.91 -5.39 7.95
N VAL A 74 -6.27 -4.60 7.09
CA VAL A 74 -5.72 -3.27 7.44
C VAL A 74 -6.80 -2.20 7.31
N SER A 75 -7.02 -1.41 8.35
CA SER A 75 -8.01 -0.33 8.41
C SER A 75 -7.66 0.80 7.45
N VAL A 76 -8.59 1.12 6.54
CA VAL A 76 -8.46 2.25 5.61
C VAL A 76 -8.42 3.58 6.36
N ALA A 77 -9.22 3.70 7.42
CA ALA A 77 -9.22 4.90 8.25
C ALA A 77 -7.86 5.10 8.94
N TRP A 78 -7.25 4.01 9.42
CA TRP A 78 -5.91 4.06 10.01
C TRP A 78 -4.87 4.46 8.97
N LEU A 79 -4.87 3.83 7.79
CA LEU A 79 -3.94 4.17 6.70
C LEU A 79 -3.99 5.66 6.34
N LYS A 80 -5.19 6.21 6.18
CA LYS A 80 -5.35 7.63 5.84
C LYS A 80 -4.80 8.55 6.92
N LYS A 81 -5.13 8.26 8.19
CA LYS A 81 -4.72 9.08 9.33
C LYS A 81 -3.21 9.01 9.58
N ASN A 82 -2.59 7.86 9.31
CA ASN A 82 -1.23 7.54 9.76
C ASN A 82 -0.21 7.45 8.62
N TRP A 83 -0.61 7.79 7.38
CA TRP A 83 0.23 7.60 6.20
C TRP A 83 1.62 8.22 6.37
N GLN A 84 1.70 9.51 6.70
CA GLN A 84 2.98 10.20 6.86
C GLN A 84 3.76 9.76 8.10
N THR A 85 3.07 9.31 9.15
CA THR A 85 3.73 8.88 10.38
C THR A 85 4.38 7.51 10.22
N TRP A 86 3.71 6.58 9.54
CA TRP A 86 4.09 5.17 9.55
C TRP A 86 4.54 4.62 8.19
N ILE A 87 4.09 5.22 7.09
CA ILE A 87 4.32 4.67 5.74
C ILE A 87 5.32 5.53 4.99
N TYR A 88 5.02 6.81 4.79
CA TYR A 88 5.91 7.69 4.04
C TYR A 88 5.75 9.16 4.42
N PRO A 89 6.67 9.74 5.22
CA PRO A 89 6.56 11.12 5.74
C PRO A 89 6.42 12.20 4.67
N GLU A 90 7.05 12.01 3.51
CA GLU A 90 7.14 13.05 2.49
C GLU A 90 6.02 12.99 1.44
N CYS A 91 4.96 12.20 1.68
CA CYS A 91 3.80 12.12 0.81
C CYS A 91 2.49 12.22 1.61
N GLU A 92 1.69 13.23 1.30
CA GLU A 92 0.32 13.36 1.82
C GLU A 92 -0.60 12.27 1.26
N VAL A 93 -1.62 11.88 2.02
CA VAL A 93 -2.56 10.81 1.60
C VAL A 93 -3.34 11.18 0.33
N GLU A 94 -3.54 12.47 0.07
CA GLU A 94 -4.20 13.00 -1.11
C GLU A 94 -3.44 12.69 -2.41
N ALA A 95 -2.12 12.53 -2.33
CA ALA A 95 -1.27 12.17 -3.45
C ALA A 95 -1.14 10.64 -3.66
N VAL A 96 -1.74 9.84 -2.78
CA VAL A 96 -1.69 8.38 -2.83
C VAL A 96 -2.86 7.84 -3.64
N SER A 97 -2.56 7.00 -4.61
CA SER A 97 -3.54 6.21 -5.35
C SER A 97 -3.47 4.74 -4.95
N TYR A 98 -4.55 3.99 -5.13
CA TYR A 98 -4.55 2.55 -4.89
C TYR A 98 -5.28 1.76 -5.99
N VAL A 99 -4.92 0.48 -6.12
CA VAL A 99 -5.64 -0.55 -6.87
C VAL A 99 -5.88 -1.76 -5.98
N ASP A 100 -6.93 -2.53 -6.28
CA ASP A 100 -7.25 -3.73 -5.48
C ASP A 100 -6.24 -4.85 -5.68
N CYS A 101 -5.69 -4.93 -6.89
CA CYS A 101 -4.59 -5.79 -7.28
C CYS A 101 -4.01 -5.29 -8.60
N TYR A 102 -2.80 -5.74 -8.92
CA TYR A 102 -2.33 -5.64 -10.30
C TYR A 102 -3.19 -6.52 -11.22
N PRO A 103 -3.63 -6.02 -12.38
CA PRO A 103 -4.32 -6.85 -13.35
C PRO A 103 -3.40 -7.96 -13.85
N PRO A 104 -3.91 -9.18 -14.09
CA PRO A 104 -3.15 -10.19 -14.81
C PRO A 104 -2.67 -9.64 -16.16
N GLY A 105 -1.40 -9.88 -16.51
CA GLY A 105 -0.84 -9.47 -17.80
C GLY A 105 -0.73 -7.96 -18.03
N HIS A 106 -0.78 -7.12 -16.98
CA HIS A 106 -0.70 -5.66 -17.13
C HIS A 106 0.61 -5.15 -17.75
N ASP A 107 1.67 -5.96 -17.71
CA ASP A 107 2.97 -5.68 -18.35
C ASP A 107 3.19 -6.46 -19.64
N VAL A 108 2.24 -7.32 -20.04
CA VAL A 108 2.32 -8.09 -21.28
C VAL A 108 1.74 -7.24 -22.39
N LYS A 109 2.59 -6.81 -23.34
CA LYS A 109 2.09 -6.18 -24.57
C LYS A 109 1.23 -7.20 -25.33
N PRO A 110 0.03 -6.84 -25.81
CA PRO A 110 -0.72 -7.72 -26.69
C PRO A 110 0.12 -8.00 -27.93
N ASN A 111 0.19 -9.28 -28.32
CA ASN A 111 0.80 -9.72 -29.57
C ASN A 111 0.00 -9.21 -30.77
#